data_AF-A0A6A3LS48-F1
#
_entry.id   AF-A0A6A3LS48-F1
#
_cell.length_a   1.000
_cell.length_b   1.000
_cell.length_c   1.000
_cell.angle_alpha   90.00
_cell.angle_beta   90.00
_cell.angle_gamma   90.00
#
_symmetry.space_group_name_H-M   'P 1'
#
loop_
_entity.id
_entity.type
_entity.pdbx_description
1 polymer ?
#
loop_
_entity_poly.entity_id
_entity_poly.type
_entity_poly.pdbx_seq_one_letter_code
_entity_poly.pdbx_strand_id
1 'polypeptide(L)'
;MTPIDHGFCLPSYKQLDGATFEWLQWPQAEFPFTCAELDHIASLDETRDAAMLRVVGIEEECVTTMRVCTAVLKRGAEAGFSLFEIGSLLQRDGDFSSPSQLELVVAKAATVVKEDLGMTEEKDGLAFFDAIVAESARQAESMLERQTKKKVRSISCFS
;
A
#
# COMPACT_ATOMS: atom_id res chain seq x y z
N MET A 1 10.14 13.91 -13.51
CA MET A 1 11.22 13.21 -12.80
C MET A 1 11.31 11.79 -13.36
N THR A 2 12.50 11.19 -13.42
CA THR A 2 12.68 9.80 -13.83
C THR A 2 13.19 9.01 -12.64
N PRO A 3 12.38 8.13 -12.00
CA PRO A 3 12.87 7.28 -10.93
C PRO A 3 13.86 6.24 -11.47
N ILE A 4 14.93 6.00 -10.72
CA ILE A 4 15.97 5.00 -11.04
C ILE A 4 16.18 4.09 -9.81
N ASP A 5 16.90 2.99 -10.00
CA ASP A 5 17.31 2.09 -8.91
C ASP A 5 16.15 1.47 -8.10
N HIS A 6 15.22 0.82 -8.81
CA HIS A 6 14.05 0.16 -8.23
C HIS A 6 14.25 -1.33 -7.96
N GLY A 7 15.51 -1.81 -7.87
CA GLY A 7 15.82 -3.23 -7.68
C GLY A 7 15.30 -3.85 -6.37
N PHE A 8 15.01 -3.01 -5.38
CA PHE A 8 14.50 -3.42 -4.06
C PHE A 8 13.05 -2.97 -3.78
N CYS A 9 12.28 -2.57 -4.81
CA CYS A 9 10.97 -1.94 -4.60
C CYS A 9 9.82 -2.91 -4.28
N LEU A 10 10.00 -4.22 -4.52
CA LEU A 10 8.90 -5.18 -4.45
C LEU A 10 9.24 -6.41 -3.60
N PRO A 11 9.28 -6.27 -2.27
CA PRO A 11 9.51 -7.38 -1.35
C PRO A 11 8.27 -8.29 -1.24
N SER A 12 8.46 -9.46 -0.65
CA SER A 12 7.35 -10.32 -0.21
C SER A 12 6.46 -9.59 0.80
N TYR A 13 5.15 -9.82 0.73
CA TYR A 13 4.18 -9.28 1.70
C TYR A 13 4.42 -9.79 3.14
N LYS A 14 5.25 -10.83 3.29
CA LYS A 14 5.69 -11.37 4.58
C LYS A 14 6.88 -10.59 5.19
N GLN A 15 7.52 -9.70 4.42
CA GLN A 15 8.75 -8.97 4.78
C GLN A 15 8.64 -7.49 4.36
N LEU A 16 7.74 -6.76 5.02
CA LEU A 16 7.48 -5.35 4.71
C LEU A 16 8.28 -4.38 5.60
N ASP A 17 9.14 -4.91 6.48
CA ASP A 17 9.91 -4.16 7.48
C ASP A 17 11.03 -3.29 6.90
N GLY A 18 11.46 -3.58 5.67
CA GLY A 18 12.51 -2.84 4.97
C GLY A 18 12.04 -1.57 4.25
N ALA A 19 10.74 -1.25 4.25
CA ALA A 19 10.22 -0.10 3.53
C ALA A 19 10.69 1.22 4.17
N THR A 20 11.35 2.06 3.38
CA THR A 20 11.73 3.43 3.76
C THR A 20 11.45 4.42 2.63
N PHE A 21 10.91 5.58 2.98
CA PHE A 21 10.52 6.62 2.04
C PHE A 21 11.16 7.96 2.43
N GLU A 22 12.36 8.22 1.93
CA GLU A 22 13.11 9.46 2.20
C GLU A 22 12.32 10.74 1.86
N TRP A 23 11.48 10.66 0.82
CA TRP A 23 10.64 11.77 0.38
C TRP A 23 9.52 12.12 1.37
N LEU A 24 9.24 11.30 2.39
CA LEU A 24 8.29 11.66 3.45
C LEU A 24 8.76 12.87 4.28
N GLN A 25 10.06 13.15 4.30
CA GLN A 25 10.59 14.33 4.99
C GLN A 25 10.45 15.62 4.15
N TRP A 26 10.02 15.51 2.89
CA TRP A 26 9.90 16.66 2.00
C TRP A 26 8.53 17.34 2.17
N PRO A 27 8.47 18.69 2.23
CA PRO A 27 7.20 19.41 2.38
C PRO A 27 6.15 19.06 1.31
N GLN A 28 6.60 18.65 0.12
CA GLN A 28 5.76 18.26 -1.00
C GLN A 28 4.87 17.05 -0.69
N ALA A 29 5.34 16.12 0.15
CA ALA A 29 4.55 14.94 0.52
C ALA A 29 3.33 15.31 1.38
N GLU A 30 3.37 16.45 2.08
CA GLU A 30 2.27 16.93 2.92
C GLU A 30 1.17 17.67 2.13
N PHE A 31 1.40 17.96 0.85
CA PHE A 31 0.37 18.61 0.04
C PHE A 31 -0.74 17.64 -0.36
N PRO A 32 -1.99 18.12 -0.49
CA PRO A 32 -3.06 17.31 -1.04
C PRO A 32 -2.77 16.98 -2.50
N PHE A 33 -3.21 15.80 -2.94
CA PHE A 33 -3.19 15.45 -4.36
C PHE A 33 -4.03 16.44 -5.17
N THR A 34 -3.54 16.77 -6.36
CA THR A 34 -4.29 17.47 -7.40
C THR A 34 -5.35 16.56 -8.03
N CYS A 35 -6.34 17.13 -8.71
CA CYS A 35 -7.33 16.33 -9.44
C CYS A 35 -6.70 15.37 -10.45
N ALA A 36 -5.67 15.82 -11.17
CA ALA A 36 -4.97 14.98 -12.14
C ALA A 36 -4.23 13.79 -11.48
N GLU A 37 -3.66 13.98 -10.30
CA GLU A 37 -3.03 12.90 -9.53
C GLU A 37 -4.07 11.92 -8.98
N LEU A 38 -5.21 12.42 -8.49
CA LEU A 38 -6.32 11.57 -8.04
C LEU A 38 -6.89 10.74 -9.19
N ASP A 39 -7.11 11.34 -10.36
CA ASP A 39 -7.57 10.64 -11.56
C ASP A 39 -6.56 9.55 -11.98
N HIS A 40 -5.26 9.86 -11.91
CA HIS A 40 -4.22 8.88 -12.19
C HIS A 40 -4.22 7.72 -11.19
N ILE A 41 -4.25 8.00 -9.89
CA ILE A 41 -4.31 6.98 -8.83
C ILE A 41 -5.56 6.09 -8.99
N ALA A 42 -6.72 6.70 -9.27
CA ALA A 42 -7.96 5.97 -9.50
C ALA A 42 -7.88 5.04 -10.73
N SER A 43 -7.12 5.44 -11.76
CA SER A 43 -6.92 4.68 -12.99
C SER A 43 -5.98 3.49 -12.88
N LEU A 44 -5.23 3.34 -11.77
CA LEU A 44 -4.35 2.20 -11.54
C LEU A 44 -5.15 0.89 -11.56
N ASP A 45 -4.66 -0.10 -12.30
CA ASP A 45 -5.32 -1.38 -12.55
C ASP A 45 -4.44 -2.50 -12.00
N GLU A 46 -4.65 -2.83 -10.72
CA GLU A 46 -3.84 -3.82 -10.01
C GLU A 46 -3.93 -5.22 -10.63
N THR A 47 -5.00 -5.53 -11.36
CA THR A 47 -5.16 -6.82 -12.04
C THR A 47 -4.28 -6.90 -13.27
N ARG A 48 -4.25 -5.83 -14.07
CA ARG A 48 -3.36 -5.71 -15.23
C ARG A 48 -1.89 -5.71 -14.81
N ASP A 49 -1.55 -4.95 -13.78
CA ASP A 49 -0.19 -4.87 -13.28
C ASP A 49 0.27 -6.22 -12.71
N ALA A 50 -0.61 -6.94 -12.01
CA ALA A 50 -0.31 -8.28 -11.51
C ALA A 50 -0.07 -9.28 -12.66
N ALA A 51 -0.86 -9.22 -13.73
CA ALA A 51 -0.64 -10.07 -14.91
C ALA A 51 0.72 -9.78 -15.57
N MET A 52 1.10 -8.50 -15.69
CA MET A 52 2.41 -8.09 -16.21
C MET A 52 3.57 -8.62 -15.35
N LEU A 53 3.49 -8.48 -14.02
CA LEU A 53 4.52 -8.95 -13.10
C LEU A 53 4.72 -10.48 -13.18
N ARG A 54 3.62 -11.23 -13.29
CA ARG A 54 3.67 -12.70 -13.48
C ARG A 54 4.37 -13.10 -14.76
N VAL A 55 4.14 -12.37 -15.86
CA VAL A 55 4.79 -12.62 -17.16
C VAL A 55 6.31 -12.48 -17.07
N VAL A 56 6.81 -11.54 -16.25
CA VAL A 56 8.25 -11.34 -16.05
C VAL A 56 8.83 -12.20 -14.91
N GLY A 57 8.05 -13.13 -14.36
CA GLY A 57 8.50 -14.13 -13.38
C GLY A 57 8.61 -13.63 -11.95
N ILE A 58 7.91 -12.55 -11.58
CA ILE A 58 7.83 -12.10 -10.18
C ILE A 58 6.93 -13.03 -9.38
N GLU A 59 7.38 -13.43 -8.20
CA GLU A 59 6.67 -14.34 -7.29
C GLU A 59 5.36 -13.74 -6.77
N GLU A 60 4.36 -14.59 -6.50
CA GLU A 60 3.03 -14.15 -6.05
C GLU A 60 3.07 -13.39 -4.73
N GLU A 61 4.02 -13.67 -3.85
CA GLU A 61 4.17 -12.91 -2.61
C GLU A 61 4.51 -11.43 -2.89
N CYS A 62 5.34 -11.17 -3.89
CA CYS A 62 5.73 -9.83 -4.32
C CYS A 62 4.59 -9.16 -5.11
N VAL A 63 3.89 -9.91 -5.97
CA VAL A 63 2.67 -9.42 -6.64
C VAL A 63 1.61 -9.04 -5.62
N THR A 64 1.48 -9.79 -4.53
CA THR A 64 0.58 -9.49 -3.42
C THR A 64 0.93 -8.16 -2.76
N THR A 65 2.22 -7.89 -2.50
CA THR A 65 2.69 -6.58 -2.01
C THR A 65 2.26 -5.44 -2.94
N MET A 66 2.48 -5.57 -4.25
CA MET A 66 2.06 -4.55 -5.23
C MET A 66 0.56 -4.28 -5.11
N ARG A 67 -0.26 -5.33 -5.13
CA ARG A 67 -1.73 -5.21 -5.10
C ARG A 67 -2.23 -4.58 -3.80
N VAL A 68 -1.68 -4.98 -2.66
CA VAL A 68 -2.02 -4.39 -1.36
C VAL A 68 -1.63 -2.92 -1.31
N CYS A 69 -0.41 -2.56 -1.72
CA CYS A 69 0.06 -1.18 -1.73
C CYS A 69 -0.79 -0.29 -2.66
N THR A 70 -1.16 -0.79 -3.85
CA THR A 70 -2.08 -0.09 -4.76
C THR A 70 -3.45 0.13 -4.13
N ALA A 71 -4.00 -0.88 -3.44
CA ALA A 71 -5.27 -0.73 -2.74
C ALA A 71 -5.20 0.31 -1.60
N VAL A 72 -4.13 0.32 -0.82
CA VAL A 72 -3.91 1.30 0.26
C VAL A 72 -3.77 2.71 -0.31
N LEU A 73 -3.01 2.87 -1.40
CA LEU A 73 -2.85 4.16 -2.09
C LEU A 73 -4.19 4.69 -2.60
N LYS A 74 -4.97 3.85 -3.31
CA LYS A 74 -6.29 4.24 -3.85
C LYS A 74 -7.25 4.67 -2.74
N ARG A 75 -7.36 3.87 -1.68
CA ARG A 75 -8.23 4.16 -0.53
C ARG A 75 -7.79 5.41 0.23
N GLY A 76 -6.49 5.59 0.44
CA GLY A 76 -5.94 6.77 1.09
C GLY A 76 -6.20 8.04 0.30
N ALA A 77 -5.95 8.00 -1.01
CA ALA A 77 -6.17 9.12 -1.92
C ALA A 77 -7.66 9.49 -2.01
N GLU A 78 -8.55 8.50 -2.15
CA GLU A 78 -10.01 8.70 -2.17
C GLU A 78 -10.52 9.30 -0.84
N ALA A 79 -9.95 8.87 0.28
CA ALA A 79 -10.24 9.45 1.60
C ALA A 79 -9.58 10.83 1.81
N GLY A 80 -8.83 11.36 0.85
CA GLY A 80 -8.23 12.69 0.90
C GLY A 80 -6.99 12.80 1.80
N PHE A 81 -6.30 11.67 2.07
CA PHE A 81 -5.00 11.69 2.72
C PHE A 81 -3.92 12.16 1.74
N SER A 82 -2.94 12.88 2.25
CA SER A 82 -1.73 13.26 1.54
C SER A 82 -0.79 12.06 1.35
N LEU A 83 0.20 12.21 0.46
CA LEU A 83 1.23 11.18 0.28
C LEU A 83 2.03 10.93 1.57
N PHE A 84 2.23 11.98 2.38
CA PHE A 84 2.83 11.89 3.71
C PHE A 84 2.02 10.95 4.61
N GLU A 85 0.72 11.23 4.76
CA GLU A 85 -0.15 10.46 5.65
C GLU A 85 -0.25 9.00 5.20
N ILE A 86 -0.31 8.75 3.89
CA ILE A 86 -0.32 7.38 3.36
C ILE A 86 1.03 6.71 3.64
N GLY A 87 2.15 7.29 3.22
CA GLY A 87 3.46 6.66 3.34
C GLY A 87 3.91 6.43 4.79
N SER A 88 3.51 7.28 5.73
CA SER A 88 3.73 7.06 7.17
C SER A 88 3.04 5.80 7.70
N LEU A 89 2.01 5.27 7.03
CA LEU A 89 1.38 4.00 7.41
C LEU A 89 2.13 2.78 6.88
N LEU A 90 2.93 2.96 5.81
CA LEU A 90 3.62 1.88 5.11
C LEU A 90 5.00 1.57 5.73
N GLN A 91 5.75 2.58 6.16
CA GLN A 91 7.07 2.40 6.77
C GLN A 91 6.99 2.35 8.31
N ARG A 92 7.98 1.74 8.96
CA ARG A 92 8.14 1.80 10.41
C ARG A 92 8.61 3.19 10.84
N ASP A 93 8.22 3.59 12.05
CA ASP A 93 8.64 4.87 12.65
C ASP A 93 9.91 4.73 13.50
N GLY A 94 10.60 5.86 13.69
CA GLY A 94 11.63 6.01 14.72
C GLY A 94 12.83 5.08 14.55
N ASP A 95 13.03 4.19 15.53
CA ASP A 95 14.14 3.24 15.59
C ASP A 95 13.86 1.91 14.88
N PHE A 96 12.76 1.83 14.12
CA PHE A 96 12.32 0.64 13.36
C PHE A 96 11.99 -0.58 14.23
N SER A 97 11.84 -0.39 15.55
CA SER A 97 11.55 -1.49 16.51
C SER A 97 10.11 -1.99 16.43
N SER A 98 9.17 -1.11 16.06
CA SER A 98 7.74 -1.42 16.02
C SER A 98 7.27 -1.61 14.58
N PRO A 99 6.42 -2.62 14.29
CA PRO A 99 5.86 -2.81 12.95
C PRO A 99 5.07 -1.59 12.46
N SER A 100 5.11 -1.35 11.15
CA SER A 100 4.26 -0.35 10.50
C SER A 100 2.80 -0.75 10.57
N GLN A 101 1.91 0.21 10.31
CA GLN A 101 0.47 -0.10 10.28
C GLN A 101 0.13 -1.07 9.13
N LEU A 102 0.83 -0.95 7.99
CA LEU A 102 0.70 -1.90 6.89
C LEU A 102 1.10 -3.31 7.32
N GLU A 103 2.24 -3.48 8.00
CA GLU A 103 2.68 -4.80 8.50
C GLU A 103 1.60 -5.45 9.38
N LEU A 104 1.03 -4.68 10.32
CA LEU A 104 -0.02 -5.18 11.20
C LEU A 104 -1.29 -5.58 10.44
N VAL A 105 -1.72 -4.76 9.47
CA VAL A 105 -2.89 -5.03 8.63
C VAL A 105 -2.69 -6.30 7.80
N VAL A 106 -1.54 -6.42 7.13
CA VAL A 106 -1.24 -7.56 6.25
C VAL A 106 -1.07 -8.84 7.06
N ALA A 107 -0.37 -8.79 8.21
CA ALA A 107 -0.23 -9.94 9.09
C ALA A 107 -1.59 -10.42 9.60
N LYS A 108 -2.45 -9.50 10.06
CA LYS A 108 -3.79 -9.84 10.52
C LYS A 108 -4.66 -10.39 9.41
N ALA A 109 -4.60 -9.82 8.21
CA ALA A 109 -5.32 -10.35 7.05
C ALA A 109 -4.89 -11.77 6.69
N ALA A 110 -3.58 -12.03 6.70
CA ALA A 110 -3.04 -13.37 6.48
C ALA A 110 -3.48 -14.37 7.55
N THR A 111 -3.55 -13.97 8.82
CA THR A 111 -4.10 -14.79 9.91
C THR A 111 -5.57 -15.12 9.65
N VAL A 112 -6.42 -14.14 9.34
CA VAL A 112 -7.85 -14.36 9.04
C VAL A 112 -8.03 -15.36 7.88
N VAL A 113 -7.28 -15.17 6.79
CA VAL A 113 -7.38 -16.07 5.61
C VAL A 113 -6.94 -17.50 5.94
N LYS A 114 -5.91 -17.67 6.77
CA LYS A 114 -5.40 -19.00 7.15
C LYS A 114 -6.27 -19.69 8.19
N GLU A 115 -6.66 -18.97 9.23
CA GLU A 115 -7.29 -19.55 10.43
C GLU A 115 -8.81 -19.57 10.29
N ASP A 116 -9.43 -18.45 9.89
CA ASP A 116 -10.89 -18.33 9.84
C ASP A 116 -11.45 -18.93 8.54
N LEU A 117 -10.75 -18.74 7.41
CA LEU A 117 -11.18 -19.29 6.10
C LEU A 117 -10.57 -20.66 5.79
N GLY A 118 -9.55 -21.09 6.55
CA GLY A 118 -8.89 -22.39 6.34
C GLY A 118 -8.23 -22.53 4.97
N MET A 119 -7.75 -21.42 4.40
CA MET A 119 -7.09 -21.40 3.09
C MET A 119 -5.58 -21.52 3.22
N THR A 120 -4.95 -22.21 2.28
CA THR A 120 -3.49 -22.27 2.17
C THR A 120 -3.02 -22.09 0.74
N GLU A 121 -1.77 -21.70 0.57
CA GLU A 121 -1.15 -21.55 -0.75
C GLU A 121 -1.16 -22.89 -1.53
N GLU A 122 -0.85 -24.00 -0.86
CA GLU A 122 -0.77 -25.32 -1.50
C GLU A 122 -2.13 -25.83 -1.97
N LYS A 123 -3.19 -25.52 -1.22
CA LYS A 123 -4.55 -26.00 -1.49
C LYS A 123 -5.28 -25.08 -2.47
N ASP A 124 -5.15 -23.77 -2.29
CA ASP A 124 -6.00 -22.77 -2.94
C ASP A 124 -5.25 -21.91 -3.98
N GLY A 125 -3.91 -21.99 -4.03
CA GLY A 125 -3.08 -21.33 -5.04
C GLY A 125 -3.32 -19.82 -5.09
N LEU A 126 -3.63 -19.30 -6.28
CA LEU A 126 -3.89 -17.86 -6.47
C LEU A 126 -5.06 -17.32 -5.64
N ALA A 127 -6.07 -18.16 -5.37
CA ALA A 127 -7.23 -17.74 -4.58
C ALA A 127 -6.85 -17.38 -3.13
N PHE A 128 -5.81 -18.02 -2.58
CA PHE A 128 -5.24 -17.67 -1.28
C PHE A 128 -4.67 -16.25 -1.28
N PHE A 129 -3.89 -15.89 -2.28
CA PHE A 129 -3.35 -14.53 -2.42
C PHE A 129 -4.43 -13.49 -2.70
N ASP A 130 -5.42 -13.82 -3.54
CA ASP A 130 -6.59 -12.96 -3.77
C ASP A 130 -7.36 -12.67 -2.47
N ALA A 131 -7.54 -13.68 -1.62
CA ALA A 131 -8.17 -13.51 -0.31
C ALA A 131 -7.34 -12.62 0.62
N ILE A 132 -6.00 -12.77 0.64
CA ILE A 132 -5.12 -11.89 1.41
C ILE A 132 -5.23 -10.45 0.95
N VAL A 133 -5.21 -10.20 -0.37
CA VAL A 133 -5.34 -8.84 -0.93
C VAL A 133 -6.69 -8.23 -0.54
N ALA A 134 -7.79 -8.98 -0.71
CA ALA A 134 -9.13 -8.50 -0.39
C ALA A 134 -9.28 -8.17 1.10
N GLU A 135 -8.80 -9.06 1.98
CA GLU A 135 -8.88 -8.87 3.42
C GLU A 135 -7.95 -7.74 3.89
N SER A 136 -6.74 -7.63 3.33
CA SER A 136 -5.82 -6.52 3.62
C SER A 136 -6.42 -5.18 3.21
N ALA A 137 -7.04 -5.11 2.03
CA ALA A 137 -7.70 -3.90 1.55
C ALA A 137 -8.87 -3.48 2.47
N ARG A 138 -9.69 -4.44 2.91
CA ARG A 138 -10.79 -4.19 3.84
C ARG A 138 -10.29 -3.70 5.20
N GLN A 139 -9.21 -4.29 5.72
CA GLN A 139 -8.63 -3.87 6.98
C GLN A 139 -7.92 -2.52 6.87
N ALA A 140 -7.27 -2.22 5.75
CA ALA A 140 -6.66 -0.94 5.48
C ALA A 140 -7.69 0.19 5.42
N GLU A 141 -8.88 -0.06 4.86
CA GLU A 141 -9.99 0.89 4.90
C GLU A 141 -10.39 1.23 6.34
N SER A 142 -10.64 0.22 7.18
CA SER A 142 -10.98 0.45 8.59
C SER A 142 -9.85 1.14 9.36
N MET A 143 -8.59 0.87 9.00
CA MET A 143 -7.43 1.57 9.55
C MET A 143 -7.44 3.05 9.18
N LEU A 144 -7.66 3.38 7.89
CA LEU A 144 -7.70 4.75 7.38
C LEU A 144 -8.86 5.56 7.99
N GLU A 145 -10.04 4.95 8.16
CA GLU A 145 -11.21 5.59 8.79
C GLU A 145 -10.95 6.04 10.23
N ARG A 146 -10.03 5.36 10.94
CA ARG A 146 -9.65 5.70 12.32
C ARG A 146 -8.63 6.83 12.39
N GLN A 147 -7.99 7.18 11.28
CA GLN A 147 -6.97 8.23 11.26
C GLN A 147 -7.61 9.62 11.24
N THR A 148 -7.08 10.52 12.06
CA THR A 148 -7.46 11.94 12.01
C THR A 148 -6.72 12.63 10.87
N LYS A 149 -7.46 13.23 9.93
CA LYS A 149 -6.87 14.01 8.84
C LYS A 149 -6.16 15.25 9.40
N LYS A 150 -4.93 15.52 8.97
CA LYS A 150 -4.27 16.79 9.27
C LYS A 150 -4.99 17.93 8.54
N LYS A 151 -4.92 19.15 9.10
CA LYS A 151 -5.43 20.35 8.41
C LYS A 151 -4.68 20.53 7.10
N VAL A 152 -5.42 20.56 6.00
CA VAL A 152 -4.90 20.79 4.65
C VAL A 152 -4.07 22.06 4.64
N ARG A 153 -2.78 21.95 4.28
CA ARG A 153 -1.99 23.12 3.91
C ARG A 153 -2.53 23.64 2.58
N SER A 154 -3.37 24.66 2.64
CA SER A 154 -3.89 25.35 1.46
C SER A 154 -2.73 25.87 0.63
N ILE A 155 -2.62 25.42 -0.61
CA ILE A 155 -1.78 26.05 -1.62
C ILE A 155 -2.64 27.18 -2.19
N SER A 156 -2.28 28.46 -1.93
CA SER A 156 -2.80 29.53 -2.76
C SER A 156 -2.18 29.33 -4.14
N CYS A 157 -2.96 28.79 -5.08
CA CYS A 157 -2.53 28.71 -6.47
C CYS A 157 -2.23 30.15 -6.94
N PHE A 158 -0.96 30.48 -7.13
CA PHE A 158 -0.61 31.62 -7.94
C PHE A 158 -1.14 31.34 -9.35
N SER A 159 -2.05 32.20 -9.79
CA SER A 159 -2.73 32.18 -11.07
C SER A 159 -1.77 32.34 -12.25
#